data_AF-A0A2A8HLW5-F1
#
_entry.id   AF-A0A2A8HLW5-F1
#
_cell.length_a   1.000
_cell.length_b   1.000
_cell.length_c   1.000
_cell.angle_alpha   90.00
_cell.angle_beta   90.00
_cell.angle_gamma   90.00
#
_symmetry.space_group_name_H-M   'P 1'
#
loop_
_entity.id
_entity.type
_entity.pdbx_description
1 polymer ?
#
loop_
_entity_poly.entity_id
_entity_poly.type
_entity_poly.pdbx_seq_one_letter_code
_entity_poly.pdbx_strand_id
1 'polypeptide(L)'
;MELKEKYELHERYKTCIYADSDDAGNITRLECGQHIIPSNDYMHFFRVDRYVTDTIQNYKVVWNGRVAELQAIDLEIEKSVKAIYFAPTKEELEREKAEMEAKIKMLEEQIAAQQVAPIEKE
;
A
#
# COMPACT_ATOMS: atom_id res chain seq x y z
N MET A 1 7.34 16.37 1.13
CA MET A 1 7.45 15.23 2.05
C MET A 1 8.10 14.12 1.27
N GLU A 2 9.35 13.81 1.59
CA GLU A 2 10.10 12.76 0.88
C GLU A 2 9.45 11.40 1.15
N LEU A 3 9.57 10.45 0.21
CA LEU A 3 8.97 9.10 0.33
C LEU A 3 9.26 8.45 1.70
N LYS A 4 10.44 8.73 2.25
CA LYS A 4 10.92 8.25 3.55
C LYS A 4 10.11 8.77 4.74
N GLU A 5 9.68 10.04 4.71
CA GLU A 5 8.86 10.65 5.76
C GLU A 5 7.42 10.09 5.77
N LYS A 6 6.87 9.70 4.60
CA LYS A 6 5.58 8.97 4.52
C LYS A 6 5.66 7.59 5.19
N TYR A 7 6.80 6.90 5.10
CA TYR A 7 6.98 5.57 5.70
C TYR A 7 7.20 5.63 7.23
N GLU A 8 7.88 6.66 7.74
CA GLU A 8 8.16 6.80 9.19
C GLU A 8 6.94 7.28 10.00
N LEU A 9 6.02 8.07 9.41
CA LEU A 9 4.79 8.54 10.08
C LEU A 9 3.78 7.42 10.42
N HIS A 10 4.08 6.18 10.06
CA HIS A 10 3.13 5.09 9.95
C HIS A 10 3.52 3.86 10.79
N GLU A 11 4.12 4.05 11.98
CA GLU A 11 4.29 2.95 12.94
C GLU A 11 2.96 2.22 13.25
N ARG A 12 1.82 2.93 13.22
CA ARG A 12 0.46 2.35 13.32
C ARG A 12 0.08 1.42 12.18
N TYR A 13 0.83 1.43 11.09
CA TYR A 13 0.66 0.54 9.95
C TYR A 13 1.79 -0.46 9.85
N LYS A 14 2.65 -0.58 10.86
CA LYS A 14 3.53 -1.74 10.99
C LYS A 14 2.85 -2.83 11.81
N THR A 15 3.23 -4.06 11.55
CA THR A 15 2.76 -5.25 12.26
C THR A 15 3.92 -6.24 12.41
N CYS A 16 3.78 -7.16 13.34
CA CYS A 16 4.77 -8.21 13.57
C CYS A 16 4.30 -9.51 12.93
N ILE A 17 5.23 -10.23 12.32
CA ILE A 17 5.06 -11.60 11.85
C ILE A 17 6.09 -12.48 12.56
N TYR A 18 5.60 -13.54 13.17
CA TYR A 18 6.40 -14.60 13.77
C TYR A 18 6.14 -15.89 13.00
N ALA A 19 7.20 -16.58 12.60
CA ALA A 19 7.06 -17.77 11.78
C ALA A 19 8.08 -18.86 12.12
N ASP A 20 7.66 -20.11 11.97
CA ASP A 20 8.55 -21.27 11.94
C ASP A 20 8.64 -21.79 10.50
N SER A 21 9.78 -22.38 10.17
CA SER A 21 10.01 -23.00 8.86
C SER A 21 10.53 -24.42 9.00
N ASP A 22 10.21 -25.29 8.05
CA ASP A 22 10.89 -26.58 7.92
C ASP A 22 12.29 -26.43 7.31
N ASP A 23 13.04 -27.54 7.23
CA ASP A 23 14.39 -27.58 6.64
C ASP A 23 14.41 -27.22 5.13
N ALA A 24 13.25 -27.25 4.46
CA ALA A 24 13.09 -26.85 3.07
C ALA A 24 12.71 -25.37 2.92
N GLY A 25 12.56 -24.63 4.02
CA GLY A 25 12.21 -23.21 4.03
C GLY A 25 10.72 -22.93 3.88
N ASN A 26 9.85 -23.94 3.96
CA ASN A 26 8.41 -23.72 3.95
C ASN A 26 7.93 -23.27 5.32
N ILE A 27 7.05 -22.28 5.36
CA ILE A 27 6.43 -21.80 6.61
C ILE A 27 5.49 -22.89 7.16
N THR A 28 5.73 -23.31 8.40
CA THR A 28 4.95 -24.36 9.08
C THR A 28 4.04 -23.81 10.17
N ARG A 29 4.39 -22.63 10.72
CA ARG A 29 3.58 -21.88 11.68
C ARG A 29 3.73 -20.39 11.40
N LEU A 30 2.63 -19.65 11.49
CA LEU A 30 2.59 -18.21 11.30
C LEU A 30 1.65 -17.58 12.33
N GLU A 31 2.15 -16.60 13.08
CA GLU A 31 1.35 -15.70 13.90
C GLU A 31 1.64 -14.25 13.48
N CYS A 32 0.59 -13.45 13.28
CA CYS A 32 0.75 -12.07 12.85
C CYS A 32 -0.25 -11.12 13.53
N GLY A 33 0.21 -9.91 13.88
CA GLY A 33 -0.61 -8.92 14.57
C GLY A 33 0.19 -7.77 15.17
N GLN A 34 -0.50 -6.67 15.50
CA GLN A 34 0.13 -5.45 16.02
C GLN A 34 0.59 -5.55 17.48
N HIS A 35 -0.06 -6.41 18.28
CA HIS A 35 0.19 -6.57 19.71
C HIS A 35 0.28 -8.05 20.09
N ILE A 36 1.09 -8.80 19.35
CA ILE A 36 1.41 -10.18 19.69
C ILE A 36 2.63 -10.18 20.61
N ILE A 37 2.44 -10.71 21.82
CA ILE A 37 3.51 -11.27 22.62
C ILE A 37 3.53 -12.75 22.28
N PRO A 38 4.54 -13.26 21.55
CA PRO A 38 4.57 -14.65 21.18
C PRO A 38 4.64 -15.50 22.45
N SER A 39 3.73 -16.48 22.56
CA SER A 39 3.66 -17.38 23.72
C SER A 39 4.72 -18.49 23.66
N ASN A 40 5.38 -18.64 22.51
CA ASN A 40 6.40 -19.64 22.21
C ASN A 40 7.59 -18.97 21.51
N ASP A 41 8.75 -19.62 21.56
CA ASP A 41 9.89 -19.21 20.73
C ASP A 41 9.61 -19.55 19.26
N TYR A 42 9.85 -18.57 18.39
CA TYR A 42 9.72 -18.69 16.93
C TYR A 42 11.09 -18.62 16.27
N MET A 43 11.26 -19.34 15.16
CA MET A 43 12.52 -19.30 14.40
C MET A 43 12.77 -17.94 13.74
N HIS A 44 11.72 -17.29 13.24
CA HIS A 44 11.81 -16.06 12.46
C HIS A 44 10.93 -14.95 13.01
N PHE A 45 11.43 -13.70 12.91
CA PHE A 45 10.70 -12.49 13.25
C PHE A 45 10.84 -11.44 12.14
N PHE A 46 9.72 -10.88 11.71
CA PHE A 46 9.68 -9.81 10.72
C PHE A 46 8.79 -8.65 11.21
N ARG A 47 9.28 -7.42 11.07
CA ARG A 47 8.48 -6.20 11.20
C ARG A 47 8.13 -5.72 9.80
N VAL A 48 6.86 -5.84 9.41
CA VAL A 48 6.38 -5.55 8.06
C VAL A 48 5.28 -4.49 8.08
N ASP A 49 4.92 -3.98 6.91
CA ASP A 49 3.71 -3.18 6.75
C ASP A 49 2.45 -4.03 6.93
N ARG A 50 1.42 -3.47 7.55
CA ARG A 50 0.15 -4.14 7.88
C ARG A 50 -0.59 -4.60 6.64
N TYR A 51 -0.45 -3.89 5.52
CA TYR A 51 -1.02 -4.37 4.26
C TYR A 51 -0.48 -5.76 3.88
N VAL A 52 0.77 -6.09 4.24
CA VAL A 52 1.37 -7.40 3.94
C VAL A 52 0.59 -8.50 4.65
N THR A 53 0.29 -8.35 5.94
CA THR A 53 -0.51 -9.34 6.68
C THR A 53 -1.93 -9.45 6.15
N ASP A 54 -2.53 -8.33 5.73
CA ASP A 54 -3.89 -8.32 5.17
C ASP A 54 -3.97 -8.99 3.78
N THR A 55 -2.82 -9.24 3.14
CA THR A 55 -2.72 -9.88 1.82
C THR A 55 -2.31 -11.35 1.88
N ILE A 56 -1.94 -11.87 3.07
CA ILE A 56 -1.65 -13.29 3.25
C ILE A 56 -2.96 -14.07 3.19
N GLN A 57 -3.03 -15.03 2.27
CA GLN A 57 -4.17 -15.91 2.10
C GLN A 57 -3.77 -17.37 2.30
N ASN A 58 -4.71 -18.17 2.80
CA ASN A 58 -4.54 -19.60 2.97
C ASN A 58 -5.21 -20.33 1.80
N TYR A 59 -4.42 -21.11 1.06
CA TYR A 59 -4.88 -21.93 -0.05
C TYR A 59 -4.84 -23.40 0.31
N LYS A 60 -5.94 -24.11 0.08
CA LYS A 60 -5.95 -25.57 0.17
C LYS A 60 -5.38 -26.15 -1.12
N VAL A 61 -4.28 -26.89 -1.00
CA VAL A 61 -3.61 -27.54 -2.13
C VAL A 61 -3.55 -29.04 -1.89
N VAL A 62 -3.59 -29.83 -2.97
CA VAL A 62 -3.33 -31.27 -2.88
C VAL A 62 -1.86 -31.50 -3.18
N TRP A 63 -1.10 -31.90 -2.17
CA TRP A 63 0.33 -32.19 -2.26
C TRP A 63 0.55 -33.67 -1.94
N ASN A 64 1.11 -34.43 -2.89
CA ASN A 64 1.36 -35.87 -2.75
C ASN A 64 0.13 -36.68 -2.25
N GLY A 65 -1.07 -36.33 -2.74
CA GLY A 65 -2.32 -37.00 -2.38
C GLY A 65 -2.88 -36.65 -1.00
N ARG A 66 -2.28 -35.68 -0.29
CA ARG A 66 -2.79 -35.12 0.97
C ARG A 66 -3.26 -33.69 0.75
N VAL A 67 -4.29 -33.28 1.48
CA VAL A 67 -4.69 -31.87 1.54
C VAL A 67 -3.73 -31.14 2.48
N ALA A 68 -3.04 -30.13 1.96
CA ALA A 68 -2.20 -29.22 2.71
C ALA A 68 -2.75 -27.78 2.61
N GLU A 69 -2.35 -26.94 3.54
CA GLU A 69 -2.69 -25.51 3.55
C GLU A 69 -1.41 -24.72 3.29
N LEU A 70 -1.42 -23.91 2.23
CA LEU A 70 -0.28 -23.10 1.82
C LEU A 70 -0.64 -21.62 2.01
N GLN A 71 0.27 -20.89 2.64
CA GLN A 71 0.14 -19.45 2.80
C GLN A 71 0.87 -18.72 1.68
N ALA A 72 0.15 -17.86 0.95
CA ALA A 72 0.72 -17.07 -0.12
C ALA A 72 0.06 -15.68 -0.20
N ILE A 73 0.77 -14.73 -0.80
CA ILE A 73 0.25 -13.40 -1.11
C ILE A 73 -0.31 -13.42 -2.52
N ASP A 74 -1.59 -13.09 -2.66
CA ASP A 74 -2.21 -12.87 -3.96
C ASP A 74 -1.85 -11.48 -4.50
N LEU A 75 -1.27 -11.42 -5.70
CA LEU A 75 -0.80 -10.16 -6.29
C LEU A 75 -1.94 -9.19 -6.65
N GLU A 76 -3.14 -9.68 -6.99
CA GLU A 76 -4.28 -8.82 -7.31
C GLU A 76 -4.87 -8.21 -6.04
N ILE A 77 -4.94 -9.02 -4.97
CA ILE A 77 -5.35 -8.55 -3.65
C ILE A 77 -4.31 -7.57 -3.11
N GLU A 78 -3.01 -7.86 -3.25
CA GLU A 78 -1.93 -6.96 -2.81
C GLU A 78 -2.05 -5.58 -3.46
N LYS A 79 -2.26 -5.52 -4.78
CA LYS A 79 -2.47 -4.25 -5.49
C LYS A 79 -3.68 -3.48 -4.95
N SER A 80 -4.79 -4.18 -4.73
CA SER A 80 -6.04 -3.57 -4.24
C SER A 80 -5.88 -3.02 -2.82
N VAL A 81 -5.26 -3.80 -1.92
CA VAL A 81 -5.02 -3.39 -0.53
C VAL A 81 -4.02 -2.23 -0.48
N LYS A 82 -2.94 -2.27 -1.26
CA LYS A 82 -1.99 -1.14 -1.36
C LYS A 82 -2.68 0.15 -1.79
N ALA A 83 -3.60 0.10 -2.75
CA ALA A 83 -4.32 1.29 -3.20
C ALA A 83 -5.13 1.95 -2.07
N ILE A 84 -5.67 1.17 -1.13
CA ILE A 84 -6.39 1.66 0.04
C ILE A 84 -5.41 2.26 1.06
N TYR A 85 -4.34 1.54 1.40
CA TYR A 85 -3.37 1.96 2.42
C TYR A 85 -2.56 3.19 2.01
N PHE A 86 -2.27 3.34 0.72
CA PHE A 86 -1.52 4.46 0.16
C PHE A 86 -2.41 5.48 -0.56
N ALA A 87 -3.72 5.43 -0.33
CA ALA A 87 -4.65 6.42 -0.85
C ALA A 87 -4.25 7.83 -0.35
N PRO A 88 -4.28 8.86 -1.21
CA PRO A 88 -4.06 10.23 -0.78
C PRO A 88 -5.02 10.60 0.34
N THR A 89 -4.51 11.32 1.33
CA THR A 89 -5.34 11.84 2.43
C THR A 89 -6.30 12.91 1.90
N LYS A 90 -7.38 13.16 2.65
CA LYS A 90 -8.34 14.21 2.31
C LYS A 90 -7.66 15.58 2.14
N GLU A 91 -6.70 15.90 3.01
CA GLU A 91 -5.94 17.16 2.95
C GLU A 91 -5.04 17.23 1.69
N GLU A 92 -4.38 16.14 1.32
CA GLU A 92 -3.61 16.08 0.08
C GLU A 92 -4.51 16.27 -1.16
N LEU A 93 -5.68 15.63 -1.17
CA LEU A 93 -6.66 15.79 -2.25
C LEU A 93 -7.23 17.21 -2.33
N GLU A 94 -7.49 17.85 -1.20
CA GLU A 94 -7.96 19.25 -1.16
C GLU A 94 -6.89 20.21 -1.67
N ARG A 95 -5.61 19.98 -1.33
CA ARG A 95 -4.49 20.76 -1.88
C ARG A 95 -4.35 20.57 -3.38
N GLU A 96 -4.35 19.33 -3.87
CA GLU A 96 -4.28 19.03 -5.31
C GLU A 96 -5.46 19.65 -6.07
N LYS A 97 -6.65 19.59 -5.49
CA LYS A 97 -7.84 20.25 -6.05
C LYS A 97 -7.64 21.76 -6.18
N ALA A 98 -7.18 22.42 -5.12
CA ALA A 98 -6.92 23.86 -5.14
C ALA A 98 -5.84 24.25 -6.16
N GLU A 99 -4.76 23.46 -6.27
CA GLU A 99 -3.72 23.68 -7.27
C GLU A 99 -4.24 23.52 -8.71
N MET A 100 -5.10 22.52 -8.95
CA MET A 100 -5.74 22.33 -10.25
C MET A 100 -6.70 23.47 -10.60
N GLU A 101 -7.54 23.89 -9.66
CA GLU A 101 -8.45 25.03 -9.86
C GLU A 101 -7.68 26.32 -10.17
N ALA A 102 -6.57 26.57 -9.49
CA ALA A 102 -5.71 27.72 -9.79
C ALA A 102 -5.11 27.64 -11.20
N LYS A 103 -4.64 26.47 -11.64
CA LYS A 103 -4.12 26.25 -12.99
C LYS A 103 -5.21 26.44 -14.07
N ILE A 104 -6.41 25.94 -13.82
CA ILE A 104 -7.55 26.12 -14.73
C ILE A 104 -7.84 27.61 -14.90
N LYS A 105 -7.94 28.35 -13.79
CA LYS A 105 -8.21 29.79 -13.84
C LYS A 105 -7.13 30.57 -14.62
N MET A 106 -5.85 30.24 -14.41
CA MET A 106 -4.76 30.85 -15.17
C MET A 106 -4.87 30.54 -16.68
N LEU A 107 -5.23 29.32 -17.06
CA LEU A 107 -5.41 28.94 -18.46
C LEU A 107 -6.61 29.65 -19.08
N GLU A 108 -7.72 29.77 -18.36
CA GLU A 108 -8.90 30.53 -18.80
C GLU A 108 -8.57 32.01 -19.02
N GLU A 109 -7.81 32.63 -18.11
CA GLU A 109 -7.33 34.01 -18.25
C GLU A 109 -6.37 34.17 -19.45
N GLN A 110 -5.50 33.19 -19.71
CA GLN A 110 -4.63 33.19 -20.90
C GLN A 110 -5.42 33.05 -22.20
N ILE A 111 -6.42 32.18 -22.23
CA ILE A 111 -7.30 31.99 -23.40
C ILE A 111 -8.12 33.27 -23.63
N ALA A 112 -8.67 33.87 -22.58
CA ALA A 112 -9.38 35.13 -22.69
C ALA A 112 -8.46 36.24 -23.21
N ALA A 113 -7.25 36.37 -22.68
CA ALA A 113 -6.26 37.34 -23.17
C ALA A 113 -5.86 37.12 -24.64
N GLN A 114 -5.76 35.86 -25.10
CA GLN A 114 -5.52 35.53 -26.52
C GLN A 114 -6.72 35.88 -27.42
N GLN A 115 -7.97 35.73 -26.94
CA GLN A 115 -9.16 36.12 -27.70
C GLN A 115 -9.33 37.64 -27.83
N VAL A 116 -8.82 38.42 -26.85
CA VAL A 116 -8.88 39.89 -26.87
C VAL A 116 -7.67 40.52 -27.57
N ALA A 117 -6.61 39.76 -27.84
CA ALA A 117 -5.46 40.24 -28.60
C ALA A 117 -5.90 40.62 -30.04
N PRO A 118 -5.72 41.88 -30.47
CA PRO A 118 -6.15 42.28 -31.80
C PRO A 118 -5.38 41.48 -32.84
N ILE A 119 -6.12 40.90 -33.79
CA ILE A 119 -5.56 40.48 -35.07
C ILE A 119 -4.96 41.73 -35.68
N GLU A 120 -3.65 41.93 -35.56
CA GLU A 120 -2.91 42.89 -36.37
C GLU A 120 -3.10 42.44 -37.82
N LYS A 121 -4.08 43.06 -38.49
CA LYS A 121 -4.24 42.97 -39.93
C LYS A 121 -3.12 43.82 -40.53
N GLU A 122 -2.06 43.16 -41.00
CA GLU A 122 -1.25 43.68 -42.11
C GLU A 122 -2.09 43.81 -43.39
#